data_AF-A0A7W1KRD3-F1
#
_entry.id   AF-A0A7W1KRD3-F1
#
_cell.length_a   1.000
_cell.length_b   1.000
_cell.length_c   1.000
_cell.angle_alpha   90.00
_cell.angle_beta   90.00
_cell.angle_gamma   90.00
#
_symmetry.space_group_name_H-M   'P 1'
#
loop_
_entity.id
_entity.type
_entity.pdbx_description
1 polymer ?
#
loop_
_entity_poly.entity_id
_entity_poly.type
_entity_poly.pdbx_seq_one_letter_code
_entity_poly.pdbx_strand_id
1 'polypeptide(L)'
;MFTVPTCGGGANQTIPASSIALTDPSQTDRLGRDGVASTCSGKGCPGGIGTAGVRNYKTFTFNNTSGAARCYTVKIDAALGGSDIQSAAYQGSYDPAALCTNYLGDSGVVGLGNTVGSATYSFTVAPQSNFVVVVNTSGGSTTSSQFSGTVSGFVDNTAGPGACAAPTPTPTPTPTPTPTPTATPTPTPTPTPTPTPDFALSISPSSVTVPANGGTATYTVAITRTGGFSSPVTMSVSGLPAGATGAFAPSPTTGSSTTLTVTASKSVARGTYPFTVTGTGGSPTITHTATATLKSK
;
A
#
# COMPACT_ATOMS: atom_id res chain seq x y z
N MET A 1 13.46 -41.82 -12.73
CA MET A 1 13.94 -41.46 -11.38
C MET A 1 13.50 -40.03 -11.12
N PHE A 2 12.54 -39.81 -10.22
CA PHE A 2 12.13 -38.48 -9.78
C PHE A 2 13.00 -38.14 -8.56
N THR A 3 13.94 -37.21 -8.69
CA THR A 3 14.71 -36.69 -7.55
C THR A 3 13.91 -35.57 -6.89
N VAL A 4 13.75 -35.64 -5.57
CA VAL A 4 13.03 -34.64 -4.77
C VAL A 4 14.02 -33.55 -4.35
N PRO A 5 13.78 -32.26 -4.66
CA PRO A 5 14.67 -31.16 -4.27
C PRO A 5 14.71 -30.98 -2.74
N THR A 6 15.86 -30.56 -2.21
CA THR A 6 16.07 -30.37 -0.77
C THR A 6 15.41 -29.08 -0.27
N CYS A 7 14.46 -29.20 0.68
CA CYS A 7 13.59 -28.11 1.12
C CYS A 7 14.21 -27.02 2.04
N GLY A 8 15.54 -26.90 2.12
CA GLY A 8 16.21 -25.86 2.92
C GLY A 8 17.67 -25.67 2.55
N GLY A 9 18.23 -24.49 2.84
CA GLY A 9 19.67 -24.22 2.72
C GLY A 9 20.14 -23.57 1.41
N GLY A 10 19.25 -22.95 0.64
CA GLY A 10 19.67 -22.17 -0.53
C GLY A 10 20.55 -20.99 -0.10
N ALA A 11 21.61 -20.72 -0.87
CA ALA A 11 22.53 -19.63 -0.59
C ALA A 11 21.79 -18.28 -0.52
N ASN A 12 22.20 -17.44 0.43
CA ASN A 12 21.72 -16.06 0.47
C ASN A 12 22.11 -15.34 -0.81
N GLN A 13 21.19 -14.56 -1.35
CA GLN A 13 21.47 -13.66 -2.46
C GLN A 13 21.77 -12.26 -1.93
N THR A 14 22.41 -11.44 -2.75
CA THR A 14 22.88 -10.12 -2.33
C THR A 14 22.21 -9.01 -3.12
N ILE A 15 21.98 -7.89 -2.45
CA ILE A 15 21.76 -6.60 -3.07
C ILE A 15 23.15 -5.97 -3.19
N PRO A 16 23.66 -5.74 -4.42
CA PRO A 16 25.02 -5.23 -4.62
C PRO A 16 25.18 -3.83 -4.04
N ALA A 17 26.40 -3.49 -3.66
CA ALA A 17 26.72 -2.14 -3.19
C ALA A 17 26.28 -1.10 -4.22
N SER A 18 25.39 -0.20 -3.80
CA SER A 18 24.65 0.73 -4.65
C SER A 18 24.47 2.07 -3.93
N SER A 19 24.11 3.11 -4.67
CA SER A 19 23.57 4.37 -4.13
C SER A 19 22.45 4.84 -5.04
N ILE A 20 21.49 5.58 -4.50
CA ILE A 20 20.43 6.22 -5.29
C ILE A 20 21.00 7.53 -5.87
N ALA A 21 20.87 7.70 -7.18
CA ALA A 21 21.30 8.87 -7.93
C ALA A 21 20.11 9.58 -8.61
N LEU A 22 20.31 10.84 -9.01
CA LEU A 22 19.29 11.63 -9.72
C LEU A 22 18.85 11.02 -11.05
N THR A 23 19.70 10.21 -11.66
CA THR A 23 19.46 9.52 -12.93
C THR A 23 18.66 8.22 -12.76
N ASP A 24 18.44 7.77 -11.53
CA ASP A 24 17.62 6.59 -11.28
C ASP A 24 16.13 6.89 -11.53
N PRO A 25 15.30 5.87 -11.80
CA PRO A 25 13.86 6.03 -11.87
C PRO A 25 13.29 6.77 -10.66
N SER A 26 12.23 7.55 -10.88
CA SER A 26 11.62 8.35 -9.83
C SER A 26 10.14 8.09 -9.66
N GLN A 27 9.66 8.38 -8.46
CA GLN A 27 8.27 8.25 -8.04
C GLN A 27 7.84 9.52 -7.33
N THR A 28 6.54 9.80 -7.38
CA THR A 28 5.92 11.01 -6.81
C THR A 28 5.49 10.84 -5.37
N ASP A 29 5.24 9.59 -4.94
CA ASP A 29 4.92 9.24 -3.56
C ASP A 29 5.94 8.25 -2.95
N ARG A 30 5.87 7.96 -1.65
CA ARG A 30 6.57 6.85 -1.00
C ARG A 30 5.70 6.22 0.08
N LEU A 31 6.04 5.00 0.47
CA LEU A 31 5.35 4.33 1.56
C LEU A 31 5.49 5.09 2.88
N GLY A 32 4.44 5.08 3.68
CA GLY A 32 4.46 5.46 5.08
C GLY A 32 5.48 4.63 5.87
N ARG A 33 5.95 5.19 6.98
CA ARG A 33 6.86 4.52 7.90
C ARG A 33 6.25 4.57 9.28
N ASP A 34 5.83 3.41 9.75
CA ASP A 34 5.13 3.20 11.02
C ASP A 34 6.08 2.75 12.15
N GLY A 35 7.38 2.63 11.86
CA GLY A 35 8.38 2.15 12.81
C GLY A 35 8.35 0.62 12.99
N VAL A 36 7.53 -0.11 12.24
CA VAL A 36 7.33 -1.55 12.40
C VAL A 36 7.80 -2.29 11.16
N ALA A 37 8.85 -3.09 11.29
CA ALA A 37 9.30 -3.95 10.21
C ALA A 37 8.30 -5.09 9.96
N SER A 38 8.08 -5.43 8.68
CA SER A 38 7.26 -6.59 8.33
C SER A 38 7.86 -7.90 8.81
N THR A 39 6.98 -8.85 9.10
CA THR A 39 7.34 -10.25 9.35
C THR A 39 6.67 -11.17 8.32
N CYS A 40 7.11 -12.42 8.24
CA CYS A 40 6.50 -13.42 7.36
C CYS A 40 5.03 -13.74 7.68
N SER A 41 4.52 -13.29 8.83
CA SER A 41 3.09 -13.30 9.14
C SER A 41 2.28 -12.28 8.32
N GLY A 42 2.95 -11.44 7.53
CA GLY A 42 2.35 -10.39 6.71
C GLY A 42 2.27 -9.06 7.46
N LYS A 43 2.24 -7.97 6.69
CA LYS A 43 1.99 -6.61 7.15
C LYS A 43 1.04 -5.96 6.15
N GLY A 44 0.10 -5.13 6.62
CA GLY A 44 -0.69 -4.31 5.72
C GLY A 44 0.18 -3.24 5.07
N CYS A 45 -0.09 -2.88 3.81
CA CYS A 45 0.59 -1.77 3.18
C CYS A 45 0.37 -0.48 4.00
N PRO A 46 1.44 0.24 4.40
CA PRO A 46 1.30 1.46 5.20
C PRO A 46 0.70 2.65 4.43
N GLY A 47 0.38 2.49 3.13
CA GLY A 47 -0.12 3.55 2.27
C GLY A 47 0.99 4.49 1.80
N GLY A 48 0.68 5.30 0.78
CA GLY A 48 1.51 6.43 0.40
C GLY A 48 1.41 7.57 1.42
N ILE A 49 2.45 8.39 1.57
CA ILE A 49 2.39 9.56 2.47
C ILE A 49 1.61 10.74 1.89
N GLY A 50 1.15 10.64 0.64
CA GLY A 50 0.29 11.66 -0.01
C GLY A 50 0.97 13.01 -0.22
N THR A 51 2.28 13.11 0.06
CA THR A 51 3.05 14.34 -0.12
C THR A 51 3.79 14.24 -1.44
N ALA A 52 3.40 15.06 -2.42
CA ALA A 52 4.05 15.12 -3.71
C ALA A 52 5.53 15.50 -3.55
N GLY A 53 6.41 14.63 -4.02
CA GLY A 53 7.84 14.90 -4.04
C GLY A 53 8.56 13.86 -4.88
N VAL A 54 9.60 14.29 -5.61
CA VAL A 54 10.42 13.37 -6.39
C VAL A 54 11.28 12.55 -5.43
N ARG A 55 11.13 11.22 -5.48
CA ARG A 55 12.04 10.28 -4.84
C ARG A 55 12.58 9.35 -5.89
N ASN A 56 13.90 9.22 -5.95
CA ASN A 56 14.53 8.25 -6.82
C ASN A 56 14.56 6.88 -6.10
N TYR A 57 14.51 5.82 -6.89
CA TYR A 57 14.49 4.46 -6.37
C TYR A 57 15.29 3.50 -7.24
N LYS A 58 15.73 2.41 -6.62
CA LYS A 58 16.30 1.24 -7.31
C LYS A 58 15.50 -0.01 -6.97
N THR A 59 15.48 -0.95 -7.91
CA THR A 59 14.78 -2.23 -7.78
C THR A 59 15.73 -3.39 -7.96
N PHE A 60 15.56 -4.43 -7.15
CA PHE A 60 16.34 -5.66 -7.18
C PHE A 60 15.37 -6.84 -7.22
N THR A 61 15.46 -7.68 -8.25
CA THR A 61 14.50 -8.77 -8.48
C THR A 61 15.07 -10.10 -8.04
N PHE A 62 14.24 -10.88 -7.35
CA PHE A 62 14.54 -12.21 -6.84
C PHE A 62 13.42 -13.18 -7.19
N ASN A 63 13.66 -14.49 -7.03
CA ASN A 63 12.69 -15.52 -7.37
C ASN A 63 12.49 -16.55 -6.23
N ASN A 64 11.23 -16.87 -5.97
CA ASN A 64 10.87 -18.08 -5.26
C ASN A 64 10.75 -19.22 -6.26
N THR A 65 11.82 -20.00 -6.39
CA THR A 65 11.87 -21.18 -7.27
C THR A 65 11.28 -22.43 -6.64
N SER A 66 10.90 -22.37 -5.37
CA SER A 66 10.32 -23.53 -4.68
C SER A 66 8.87 -23.77 -5.10
N GLY A 67 8.41 -25.01 -4.92
CA GLY A 67 7.02 -25.40 -5.11
C GLY A 67 6.07 -24.99 -3.98
N ALA A 68 6.55 -24.25 -2.97
CA ALA A 68 5.75 -23.80 -1.84
C ALA A 68 5.90 -22.29 -1.58
N ALA A 69 4.94 -21.71 -0.86
CA ALA A 69 5.11 -20.37 -0.33
C ALA A 69 6.28 -20.35 0.67
N ARG A 70 7.12 -19.31 0.61
CA ARG A 70 8.35 -19.21 1.41
C ARG A 70 8.47 -17.86 2.08
N CYS A 71 8.94 -17.91 3.32
CA CYS A 71 9.36 -16.74 4.09
C CYS A 71 10.76 -16.30 3.64
N TYR A 72 10.87 -15.05 3.21
CA TYR A 72 12.13 -14.38 2.83
C TYR A 72 12.43 -13.27 3.81
N THR A 73 13.72 -13.07 4.10
CA THR A 73 14.21 -11.99 4.96
C THR A 73 15.16 -11.12 4.18
N VAL A 74 14.91 -9.81 4.19
CA VAL A 74 15.76 -8.79 3.57
C VAL A 74 16.44 -8.01 4.68
N LYS A 75 17.76 -7.92 4.62
CA LYS A 75 18.59 -7.01 5.42
C LYS A 75 19.22 -5.98 4.50
N ILE A 76 19.01 -4.70 4.80
CA ILE A 76 19.67 -3.58 4.12
C ILE A 76 20.69 -2.98 5.08
N ASP A 77 21.92 -2.85 4.64
CA ASP A 77 23.01 -2.17 5.32
C ASP A 77 23.26 -0.84 4.59
N ALA A 78 23.25 0.28 5.31
CA ALA A 78 23.38 1.61 4.75
C ALA A 78 24.47 2.40 5.49
N ALA A 79 25.39 2.99 4.73
CA ALA A 79 26.39 3.89 5.29
C ALA A 79 25.71 5.13 5.90
N LEU A 80 26.11 5.49 7.12
CA LEU A 80 25.60 6.64 7.85
C LEU A 80 26.08 7.96 7.23
N GLY A 81 25.37 9.06 7.54
CA GLY A 81 25.71 10.40 7.07
C GLY A 81 25.13 10.76 5.71
N GLY A 82 24.25 9.92 5.16
CA GLY A 82 23.49 10.21 3.94
C GLY A 82 22.03 10.52 4.19
N SER A 83 21.29 10.64 3.09
CA SER A 83 19.84 10.77 3.12
C SER A 83 19.19 9.49 3.62
N ASP A 84 18.10 9.67 4.36
CA ASP A 84 17.28 8.57 4.86
C ASP A 84 16.61 7.81 3.70
N ILE A 85 16.86 6.50 3.62
CA ILE A 85 16.30 5.58 2.62
C ILE A 85 15.24 4.67 3.25
N GLN A 86 14.37 4.14 2.40
CA GLN A 86 13.33 3.20 2.75
C GLN A 86 13.45 1.96 1.86
N SER A 87 13.14 0.78 2.40
CA SER A 87 13.13 -0.46 1.63
C SER A 87 11.82 -1.22 1.81
N ALA A 88 11.29 -1.73 0.70
CA ALA A 88 10.05 -2.48 0.64
C ALA A 88 10.14 -3.62 -0.39
N ALA A 89 9.27 -4.62 -0.27
CA ALA A 89 9.18 -5.76 -1.16
C ALA A 89 7.79 -5.89 -1.78
N TYR A 90 7.77 -6.34 -3.03
CA TYR A 90 6.57 -6.46 -3.86
C TYR A 90 6.53 -7.80 -4.60
N GLN A 91 5.35 -8.38 -4.73
CA GLN A 91 5.11 -9.60 -5.49
C GLN A 91 5.18 -9.30 -7.00
N GLY A 92 6.03 -10.02 -7.73
CA GLY A 92 6.15 -9.92 -9.18
C GLY A 92 6.80 -8.63 -9.68
N SER A 93 6.12 -7.51 -9.52
CA SER A 93 6.53 -6.19 -10.03
C SER A 93 6.23 -5.06 -9.05
N TYR A 94 6.94 -3.94 -9.23
CA TYR A 94 6.72 -2.70 -8.50
C TYR A 94 6.05 -1.66 -9.40
N ASP A 95 4.97 -1.04 -8.91
CA ASP A 95 4.29 0.08 -9.56
C ASP A 95 4.48 1.37 -8.74
N PRO A 96 5.31 2.32 -9.19
CA PRO A 96 5.57 3.57 -8.47
C PRO A 96 4.36 4.51 -8.40
N ALA A 97 3.32 4.29 -9.20
CA ALA A 97 2.06 5.04 -9.14
C ALA A 97 1.04 4.43 -8.17
N ALA A 98 1.21 3.15 -7.81
CA ALA A 98 0.29 2.41 -6.95
C ALA A 98 1.06 1.60 -5.88
N LEU A 99 1.60 2.32 -4.89
CA LEU A 99 2.54 1.79 -3.88
C LEU A 99 2.02 0.63 -3.03
N CYS A 100 0.72 0.38 -2.98
CA CYS A 100 0.16 -0.76 -2.25
C CYS A 100 -0.16 -1.96 -3.13
N THR A 101 -0.13 -1.80 -4.46
CA THR A 101 -0.30 -2.91 -5.39
C THR A 101 0.86 -3.88 -5.21
N ASN A 102 0.54 -5.16 -5.05
CA ASN A 102 1.52 -6.24 -4.85
C ASN A 102 2.41 -6.12 -3.61
N TYR A 103 2.10 -5.25 -2.65
CA TYR A 103 2.92 -5.06 -1.46
C TYR A 103 3.06 -6.37 -0.63
N LEU A 104 4.28 -6.69 -0.21
CA LEU A 104 4.59 -7.87 0.61
C LEU A 104 5.11 -7.50 2.02
N GLY A 105 5.90 -6.44 2.11
CA GLY A 105 6.47 -6.00 3.38
C GLY A 105 7.46 -4.85 3.22
N ASP A 106 7.79 -4.16 4.30
CA ASP A 106 8.77 -3.07 4.32
C ASP A 106 9.55 -3.01 5.63
N SER A 107 10.62 -2.23 5.63
CA SER A 107 11.48 -2.06 6.79
C SER A 107 10.79 -1.31 7.93
N GLY A 108 9.81 -0.44 7.66
CA GLY A 108 9.13 0.42 8.64
C GLY A 108 10.01 1.48 9.32
N VAL A 109 11.33 1.32 9.26
CA VAL A 109 12.33 2.11 9.99
C VAL A 109 12.47 3.52 9.42
N VAL A 110 12.57 4.48 10.32
CA VAL A 110 12.95 5.87 10.05
C VAL A 110 14.45 6.06 10.29
N GLY A 111 15.13 6.79 9.40
CA GLY A 111 16.53 7.16 9.57
C GLY A 111 17.55 6.19 8.98
N LEU A 112 17.15 5.19 8.18
CA LEU A 112 18.10 4.24 7.58
C LEU A 112 19.04 4.97 6.62
N GLY A 113 20.35 4.88 6.84
CA GLY A 113 21.38 5.64 6.10
C GLY A 113 21.64 7.05 6.63
N ASN A 114 20.83 7.53 7.57
CA ASN A 114 21.06 8.78 8.30
C ASN A 114 21.53 8.49 9.73
N THR A 115 20.63 7.95 10.57
CA THR A 115 20.85 7.64 11.99
C THR A 115 20.87 6.12 12.28
N VAL A 116 20.36 5.30 11.36
CA VAL A 116 20.29 3.84 11.48
C VAL A 116 21.15 3.20 10.39
N GLY A 117 22.08 2.32 10.78
CA GLY A 117 23.04 1.72 9.84
C GLY A 117 22.55 0.44 9.14
N SER A 118 21.47 -0.17 9.63
CA SER A 118 20.85 -1.32 8.97
C SER A 118 19.40 -1.50 9.37
N ALA A 119 18.60 -2.12 8.50
CA ALA A 119 17.23 -2.52 8.79
C ALA A 119 16.96 -3.93 8.25
N THR A 120 16.07 -4.67 8.92
CA THR A 120 15.69 -6.03 8.51
C THR A 120 14.17 -6.16 8.54
N TYR A 121 13.61 -6.82 7.53
CA TYR A 121 12.20 -7.17 7.46
C TYR A 121 12.02 -8.50 6.71
N SER A 122 10.87 -9.14 6.90
CA SER A 122 10.57 -10.41 6.26
C SER A 122 9.14 -10.48 5.76
N PHE A 123 8.88 -11.34 4.78
CA PHE A 123 7.60 -11.47 4.09
C PHE A 123 7.48 -12.83 3.41
N THR A 124 6.25 -13.22 3.05
CA THR A 124 5.98 -14.49 2.36
C THR A 124 5.76 -14.27 0.87
N VAL A 125 6.43 -15.07 0.04
CA VAL A 125 6.30 -15.04 -1.43
C VAL A 125 5.63 -16.33 -1.90
N ALA A 126 4.68 -16.22 -2.83
CA ALA A 126 4.02 -17.36 -3.46
C ALA A 126 5.02 -18.31 -4.16
N PRO A 127 4.71 -19.61 -4.31
CA PRO A 127 5.55 -20.55 -5.05
C PRO A 127 5.79 -20.08 -6.49
N GLN A 128 6.94 -20.47 -7.05
CA GLN A 128 7.28 -20.26 -8.47
C GLN A 128 7.05 -18.81 -8.95
N SER A 129 7.29 -17.83 -8.09
CA SER A 129 6.96 -16.44 -8.33
C SER A 129 8.14 -15.52 -8.08
N ASN A 130 8.22 -14.44 -8.85
CA ASN A 130 9.21 -13.40 -8.64
C ASN A 130 8.76 -12.42 -7.56
N PHE A 131 9.71 -11.72 -6.95
CA PHE A 131 9.45 -10.57 -6.10
C PHE A 131 10.54 -9.52 -6.30
N VAL A 132 10.20 -8.26 -6.01
CA VAL A 132 11.08 -7.11 -6.20
C VAL A 132 11.30 -6.43 -4.86
N VAL A 133 12.56 -6.24 -4.49
CA VAL A 133 12.97 -5.34 -3.40
C VAL A 133 13.23 -3.96 -3.98
N VAL A 134 12.54 -2.96 -3.46
CA VAL A 134 12.67 -1.55 -3.82
C VAL A 134 13.40 -0.84 -2.70
N VAL A 135 14.33 0.05 -3.07
CA VAL A 135 14.96 1.00 -2.14
C VAL A 135 14.78 2.41 -2.70
N ASN A 136 14.14 3.30 -1.94
CA ASN A 136 13.84 4.67 -2.36
C ASN A 136 14.27 5.69 -1.31
N THR A 137 14.48 6.95 -1.70
CA THR A 137 14.72 8.02 -0.74
C THR A 137 13.43 8.41 0.00
N SER A 138 13.57 8.95 1.23
CA SER A 138 12.42 9.21 2.12
C SER A 138 11.98 10.68 2.24
N GLY A 139 12.59 11.62 1.49
CA GLY A 139 12.00 12.95 1.24
C GLY A 139 12.79 14.19 1.68
N GLY A 140 14.06 14.07 2.06
CA GLY A 140 14.96 15.24 2.23
C GLY A 140 15.95 15.45 1.08
N SER A 141 16.08 14.45 0.21
CA SER A 141 17.03 14.41 -0.90
C SER A 141 16.62 13.32 -1.88
N THR A 142 17.04 13.47 -3.12
CA THR A 142 16.86 12.54 -4.23
C THR A 142 18.04 11.58 -4.40
N THR A 143 19.10 11.72 -3.59
CA THR A 143 20.25 10.82 -3.57
C THR A 143 20.41 10.13 -2.22
N SER A 144 21.16 9.02 -2.16
CA SER A 144 21.47 8.31 -0.90
C SER A 144 22.97 8.11 -0.69
N SER A 145 23.36 7.82 0.55
CA SER A 145 24.62 7.14 0.84
C SER A 145 24.67 5.76 0.19
N GLN A 146 25.85 5.15 0.18
CA GLN A 146 26.00 3.77 -0.26
C GLN A 146 25.20 2.83 0.65
N PHE A 147 24.52 1.86 0.04
CA PHE A 147 23.84 0.77 0.71
C PHE A 147 24.11 -0.56 0.01
N SER A 148 23.94 -1.66 0.73
CA SER A 148 23.98 -3.03 0.21
C SER A 148 22.96 -3.85 0.99
N GLY A 149 22.83 -5.14 0.67
CA GLY A 149 21.93 -5.99 1.43
C GLY A 149 22.07 -7.46 1.16
N THR A 150 21.35 -8.23 1.97
CA THR A 150 21.26 -9.69 1.86
C THR A 150 19.80 -10.10 1.84
N VAL A 151 19.47 -11.06 0.98
CA VAL A 151 18.16 -11.72 0.94
C VAL A 151 18.37 -13.20 1.26
N SER A 152 17.68 -13.69 2.29
CA SER A 152 17.75 -15.08 2.74
C SER A 152 16.39 -15.76 2.70
N GLY A 153 16.37 -17.08 2.85
CA GLY A 153 15.13 -17.89 2.79
C GLY A 153 14.97 -18.72 1.51
N PHE A 154 15.98 -18.70 0.63
CA PHE A 154 16.05 -19.51 -0.58
C PHE A 154 16.18 -21.02 -0.26
N VAL A 155 15.73 -21.84 -1.19
CA VAL A 155 15.92 -23.29 -1.17
C VAL A 155 17.01 -23.68 -2.16
N ASP A 156 17.72 -24.76 -1.88
CA ASP A 156 18.63 -25.36 -2.84
C ASP A 156 17.84 -26.39 -3.67
N ASN A 157 17.67 -26.09 -4.96
CA ASN A 157 17.01 -27.01 -5.90
C ASN A 157 17.99 -27.92 -6.64
N THR A 158 19.27 -27.94 -6.24
CA THR A 158 20.27 -28.84 -6.83
C THR A 158 19.87 -30.28 -6.52
N ALA A 159 19.76 -31.11 -7.56
CA ALA A 159 19.46 -32.53 -7.40
C ALA A 159 20.63 -33.23 -6.68
N GLY A 160 20.49 -33.44 -5.36
CA GLY A 160 21.40 -34.25 -4.55
C GLY A 160 20.96 -35.72 -4.46
N PRO A 161 21.85 -36.65 -4.08
CA PRO A 161 21.60 -38.09 -4.11
C PRO A 161 20.72 -38.66 -2.97
N GLY A 162 19.85 -37.88 -2.32
CA GLY A 162 19.10 -38.38 -1.14
C GLY A 162 17.71 -37.78 -0.95
N ALA A 163 16.75 -38.63 -0.54
CA ALA A 163 15.48 -38.19 0.03
C ALA A 163 15.72 -37.59 1.43
N CYS A 164 14.83 -36.69 1.87
CA CYS A 164 14.85 -36.09 3.19
C CYS A 164 15.14 -37.15 4.28
N ALA A 165 16.20 -36.97 5.06
CA ALA A 165 16.19 -37.54 6.39
C ALA A 165 14.99 -36.91 7.10
N ALA A 166 14.02 -37.73 7.51
CA ALA A 166 13.11 -37.34 8.59
C ALA A 166 13.97 -36.76 9.72
N PRO A 167 13.52 -35.71 10.43
CA PRO A 167 14.28 -35.21 11.57
C PRO A 167 14.60 -36.40 12.47
N THR A 168 15.89 -36.72 12.60
CA THR A 168 16.33 -37.68 13.60
C THR A 168 15.75 -37.21 14.92
N PRO A 169 15.03 -38.03 15.69
CA PRO A 169 14.64 -37.64 17.03
C PRO A 169 15.91 -37.21 17.74
N THR A 170 15.96 -35.93 18.12
CA THR A 170 17.06 -35.41 18.93
C THR A 170 17.13 -36.31 20.17
N PRO A 171 18.31 -36.84 20.55
CA PRO A 171 18.42 -37.62 21.77
C PRO A 171 17.86 -36.76 22.90
N THR A 172 16.86 -37.30 23.61
CA THR A 172 16.33 -36.70 24.83
C THR A 172 17.50 -36.32 25.72
N PRO A 173 17.74 -35.02 26.01
CA PRO A 173 18.80 -34.65 26.94
C PRO A 173 18.47 -35.29 28.29
N THR A 174 19.44 -36.00 28.87
CA THR A 174 19.44 -36.43 30.26
C THR A 174 19.02 -35.23 31.13
N PRO A 175 18.02 -35.37 32.04
CA PRO A 175 17.52 -34.25 32.80
C PRO A 175 18.66 -33.59 33.58
N THR A 176 19.01 -32.39 33.14
CA THR A 176 19.72 -31.42 33.98
C THR A 176 18.70 -30.90 35.00
N PRO A 177 19.05 -30.74 36.30
CA PRO A 177 18.11 -30.30 37.32
C PRO A 177 17.35 -29.05 36.84
N THR A 178 16.04 -29.20 36.76
CA THR A 178 15.10 -28.17 36.31
C THR A 178 15.23 -26.95 37.23
N PRO A 179 15.63 -25.76 36.74
CA PRO A 179 15.43 -24.55 37.52
C PRO A 179 13.93 -24.35 37.71
N THR A 180 13.54 -24.09 38.95
CA THR A 180 12.16 -23.80 39.37
C THR A 180 11.46 -22.88 38.36
N PRO A 181 10.28 -23.26 37.82
CA PRO A 181 9.62 -22.48 36.79
C PRO A 181 9.22 -21.10 37.32
N THR A 182 9.83 -20.06 36.79
CA THR A 182 9.30 -18.70 36.86
C THR A 182 8.05 -18.65 36.01
N ALA A 183 6.94 -18.14 36.56
CA ALA A 183 5.64 -18.07 35.89
C ALA A 183 5.77 -17.54 34.44
N THR A 184 5.38 -18.36 33.47
CA THR A 184 5.33 -17.96 32.06
C THR A 184 4.27 -16.87 31.91
N PRO A 185 4.60 -15.66 31.42
CA PRO A 185 3.60 -14.63 31.22
C PRO A 185 2.58 -15.14 30.20
N THR A 186 1.31 -15.10 30.57
CA THR A 186 0.20 -15.39 29.66
C THR A 186 0.32 -14.46 28.44
N PRO A 187 0.27 -14.97 27.20
CA PRO A 187 0.39 -14.13 26.02
C PRO A 187 -0.71 -13.08 26.02
N THR A 188 -0.32 -11.82 26.08
CA THR A 188 -1.23 -10.68 25.91
C THR A 188 -1.87 -10.80 24.52
N PRO A 189 -3.21 -10.74 24.39
CA PRO A 189 -3.85 -10.82 23.08
C PRO A 189 -3.33 -9.72 22.16
N THR A 190 -2.81 -10.11 20.99
CA THR A 190 -2.37 -9.18 19.95
C THR A 190 -3.57 -8.36 19.47
N PRO A 191 -3.51 -7.01 19.47
CA PRO A 191 -4.64 -6.20 19.06
C PRO A 191 -4.98 -6.48 17.59
N THR A 192 -6.26 -6.78 17.32
CA THR A 192 -6.77 -6.90 15.95
C THR A 192 -6.66 -5.52 15.27
N PRO A 193 -6.15 -5.42 14.03
CA PRO A 193 -6.03 -4.15 13.34
C PRO A 193 -7.42 -3.51 13.20
N THR A 194 -7.57 -2.29 13.69
CA THR A 194 -8.80 -1.52 13.51
C THR A 194 -8.80 -1.00 12.08
N PRO A 195 -9.84 -1.28 11.26
CA PRO A 195 -9.87 -0.83 9.88
C PRO A 195 -9.87 0.71 9.81
N THR A 196 -9.14 1.28 8.86
CA THR A 196 -9.07 2.73 8.66
C THR A 196 -10.41 3.26 8.11
N PRO A 197 -11.04 4.26 8.75
CA PRO A 197 -12.27 4.87 8.25
C PRO A 197 -12.08 5.50 6.86
N ASP A 198 -12.95 5.19 5.90
CA ASP A 198 -12.96 5.79 4.56
C ASP A 198 -14.39 5.78 3.94
N PHE A 199 -14.58 6.42 2.79
CA PHE A 199 -15.81 6.33 2.01
C PHE A 199 -15.54 6.39 0.49
N ALA A 200 -16.53 6.06 -0.34
CA ALA A 200 -16.47 6.24 -1.79
C ALA A 200 -17.74 6.92 -2.29
N LEU A 201 -17.64 7.65 -3.41
CA LEU A 201 -18.78 8.32 -4.04
C LEU A 201 -19.13 7.70 -5.38
N SER A 202 -20.42 7.60 -5.66
CA SER A 202 -20.94 7.37 -7.01
C SER A 202 -22.17 8.25 -7.25
N ILE A 203 -22.47 8.54 -8.51
CA ILE A 203 -23.58 9.42 -8.88
C ILE A 203 -24.43 8.77 -9.96
N SER A 204 -25.76 8.82 -9.80
CA SER A 204 -26.72 8.24 -10.72
C SER A 204 -27.96 9.13 -10.87
N PRO A 205 -28.50 9.30 -12.08
CA PRO A 205 -28.00 8.78 -13.36
C PRO A 205 -26.72 9.50 -13.83
N SER A 206 -25.95 8.90 -14.73
CA SER A 206 -24.71 9.52 -15.25
C SER A 206 -24.97 10.74 -16.15
N SER A 207 -26.19 10.89 -16.68
CA SER A 207 -26.61 12.12 -17.36
C SER A 207 -28.12 12.38 -17.25
N VAL A 208 -28.50 13.66 -17.15
CA VAL A 208 -29.89 14.12 -17.23
C VAL A 208 -30.00 15.24 -18.26
N THR A 209 -31.11 15.28 -19.01
CA THR A 209 -31.42 16.36 -19.95
C THR A 209 -32.46 17.30 -19.35
N VAL A 210 -32.21 18.60 -19.43
CA VAL A 210 -33.17 19.66 -19.12
C VAL A 210 -33.56 20.41 -20.40
N PRO A 211 -34.79 20.95 -20.47
CA PRO A 211 -35.19 21.84 -21.55
C PRO A 211 -34.37 23.14 -21.59
N ALA A 212 -34.13 23.66 -22.79
CA ALA A 212 -33.40 24.90 -23.03
C ALA A 212 -34.12 26.15 -22.48
N ASN A 213 -35.42 26.06 -22.18
CA ASN A 213 -36.18 27.11 -21.50
C ASN A 213 -36.11 27.00 -19.95
N GLY A 214 -35.12 26.27 -19.44
CA GLY A 214 -34.87 26.07 -18.03
C GLY A 214 -35.55 24.80 -17.50
N GLY A 215 -35.03 24.32 -16.36
CA GLY A 215 -35.54 23.11 -15.73
C GLY A 215 -34.64 22.63 -14.60
N THR A 216 -35.04 21.51 -14.01
CA THR A 216 -34.33 20.91 -12.89
C THR A 216 -33.91 19.49 -13.25
N ALA A 217 -32.66 19.14 -12.94
CA ALA A 217 -32.12 17.80 -13.03
C ALA A 217 -31.79 17.28 -11.63
N THR A 218 -32.20 16.05 -11.33
CA THR A 218 -31.96 15.42 -10.04
C THR A 218 -30.98 14.25 -10.21
N TYR A 219 -29.97 14.22 -9.34
CA TYR A 219 -28.99 13.15 -9.24
C TYR A 219 -28.97 12.62 -7.81
N THR A 220 -28.83 11.32 -7.66
CA THR A 220 -28.52 10.69 -6.37
C THR A 220 -27.03 10.45 -6.30
N VAL A 221 -26.38 11.00 -5.27
CA VAL A 221 -24.99 10.72 -4.94
C VAL A 221 -24.99 9.68 -3.82
N ALA A 222 -24.55 8.47 -4.12
CA ALA A 222 -24.39 7.41 -3.14
C ALA A 222 -23.02 7.50 -2.45
N ILE A 223 -23.00 7.18 -1.16
CA ILE A 223 -21.84 7.25 -0.27
C ILE A 223 -21.66 5.87 0.35
N THR A 224 -20.64 5.14 -0.11
CA THR A 224 -20.27 3.83 0.45
C THR A 224 -19.26 4.04 1.55
N ARG A 225 -19.63 3.81 2.82
CA ARG A 225 -18.75 4.00 3.98
C ARG A 225 -18.02 2.70 4.33
N THR A 226 -16.73 2.78 4.61
CA THR A 226 -15.86 1.65 4.94
C THR A 226 -15.06 1.93 6.21
N GLY A 227 -14.53 0.88 6.83
CA GLY A 227 -13.69 0.99 8.03
C GLY A 227 -14.31 1.74 9.21
N GLY A 228 -15.63 1.70 9.37
CA GLY A 228 -16.33 2.37 10.47
C GLY A 228 -16.50 3.89 10.31
N PHE A 229 -16.24 4.44 9.12
CA PHE A 229 -16.48 5.86 8.85
C PHE A 229 -17.93 6.24 9.13
N SER A 230 -18.13 7.21 10.03
CA SER A 230 -19.44 7.71 10.47
C SER A 230 -19.52 9.24 10.49
N SER A 231 -18.43 9.92 10.10
CA SER A 231 -18.39 11.38 10.05
C SER A 231 -19.33 11.95 8.98
N PRO A 232 -19.89 13.16 9.18
CA PRO A 232 -20.66 13.85 8.15
C PRO A 232 -19.79 14.14 6.91
N VAL A 233 -20.36 13.95 5.72
CA VAL A 233 -19.73 14.28 4.43
C VAL A 233 -20.40 15.53 3.87
N THR A 234 -19.61 16.60 3.72
CA THR A 234 -20.02 17.86 3.08
C THR A 234 -19.84 17.74 1.57
N MET A 235 -20.86 18.13 0.82
CA MET A 235 -20.90 17.98 -0.64
C MET A 235 -20.79 19.33 -1.35
N SER A 236 -20.03 19.35 -2.44
CA SER A 236 -19.90 20.50 -3.34
C SER A 236 -19.91 20.04 -4.80
N VAL A 237 -20.22 20.95 -5.72
CA VAL A 237 -20.26 20.68 -7.16
C VAL A 237 -19.55 21.77 -7.94
N SER A 238 -18.79 21.39 -8.96
CA SER A 238 -18.07 22.29 -9.86
C SER A 238 -18.23 21.84 -11.32
N GLY A 239 -18.00 22.76 -12.27
CA GLY A 239 -18.13 22.47 -13.71
C GLY A 239 -19.55 22.60 -14.29
N LEU A 240 -20.52 23.10 -13.51
CA LEU A 240 -21.84 23.45 -14.03
C LEU A 240 -21.75 24.63 -15.04
N PRO A 241 -22.61 24.67 -16.06
CA PRO A 241 -22.62 25.78 -17.02
C PRO A 241 -23.05 27.10 -16.38
N ALA A 242 -22.65 28.23 -16.99
CA ALA A 242 -23.13 29.54 -16.60
C ALA A 242 -24.67 29.60 -16.64
N GLY A 243 -25.28 30.07 -15.54
CA GLY A 243 -26.73 30.10 -15.37
C GLY A 243 -27.34 28.81 -14.82
N ALA A 244 -26.53 27.81 -14.42
CA ALA A 244 -26.96 26.68 -13.62
C ALA A 244 -26.41 26.74 -12.19
N THR A 245 -27.19 26.24 -11.22
CA THR A 245 -26.81 26.12 -9.81
C THR A 245 -27.07 24.70 -9.32
N GLY A 246 -26.29 24.24 -8.33
CA GLY A 246 -26.47 22.93 -7.72
C GLY A 246 -26.70 23.05 -6.22
N ALA A 247 -27.68 22.33 -5.71
CA ALA A 247 -27.99 22.26 -4.28
C ALA A 247 -28.05 20.79 -3.83
N PHE A 248 -27.45 20.50 -2.67
CA PHE A 248 -27.46 19.17 -2.07
C PHE A 248 -28.41 19.13 -0.88
N ALA A 249 -29.23 18.09 -0.80
CA ALA A 249 -30.09 17.84 0.35
C ALA A 249 -30.08 16.33 0.67
N PRO A 250 -29.58 15.91 1.84
CA PRO A 250 -28.85 16.69 2.86
C PRO A 250 -27.37 16.96 2.50
N SER A 251 -26.82 18.10 2.95
CA SER A 251 -25.37 18.36 2.98
C SER A 251 -25.05 19.31 4.14
N PRO A 252 -24.15 18.94 5.09
CA PRO A 252 -23.48 17.64 5.18
C PRO A 252 -24.45 16.48 5.48
N THR A 253 -24.03 15.25 5.22
CA THR A 253 -24.84 14.05 5.49
C THR A 253 -24.06 12.94 6.18
N THR A 254 -24.67 12.30 7.18
CA THR A 254 -24.20 11.03 7.76
C THR A 254 -24.85 9.81 7.10
N GLY A 255 -25.88 10.01 6.27
CA GLY A 255 -26.58 8.95 5.55
C GLY A 255 -25.82 8.47 4.30
N SER A 256 -26.18 7.31 3.78
CA SER A 256 -25.54 6.65 2.62
C SER A 256 -25.81 7.30 1.27
N SER A 257 -26.52 8.42 1.23
CA SER A 257 -26.73 9.19 0.01
C SER A 257 -27.06 10.65 0.29
N THR A 258 -26.98 11.46 -0.75
CA THR A 258 -27.56 12.80 -0.84
C THR A 258 -28.17 13.01 -2.22
N THR A 259 -29.16 13.89 -2.31
CA THR A 259 -29.72 14.30 -3.60
C THR A 259 -29.08 15.61 -4.05
N LEU A 260 -28.48 15.61 -5.23
CA LEU A 260 -28.06 16.82 -5.95
C LEU A 260 -29.19 17.27 -6.88
N THR A 261 -29.67 18.48 -6.66
CA THR A 261 -30.64 19.16 -7.53
C THR A 261 -29.92 20.26 -8.30
N VAL A 262 -29.79 20.08 -9.62
CA VAL A 262 -29.22 21.09 -10.52
C VAL A 262 -30.35 21.87 -11.17
N THR A 263 -30.39 23.18 -10.94
CA THR A 263 -31.38 24.08 -11.56
C THR A 263 -30.71 24.86 -12.68
N ALA A 264 -31.17 24.66 -13.90
CA ALA A 264 -30.72 25.38 -15.09
C ALA A 264 -31.71 26.49 -15.42
N SER A 265 -31.22 27.71 -15.58
CA SER A 265 -32.01 28.84 -16.06
C SER A 265 -32.16 28.83 -17.58
N LYS A 266 -33.02 29.72 -18.11
CA LYS A 266 -33.23 29.95 -19.54
C LYS A 266 -31.99 30.44 -20.29
N SER A 267 -30.97 30.93 -19.60
CA SER A 267 -29.73 31.42 -20.23
C SER A 267 -28.70 30.32 -20.48
N VAL A 268 -28.93 29.09 -20.01
CA VAL A 268 -28.02 27.97 -20.24
C VAL A 268 -28.07 27.59 -21.71
N ALA A 269 -26.94 27.79 -22.42
CA ALA A 269 -26.82 27.42 -23.81
C ALA A 269 -27.10 25.91 -24.02
N ARG A 270 -27.54 25.55 -25.23
CA ARG A 270 -27.71 24.14 -25.61
C ARG A 270 -26.33 23.48 -25.63
N GLY A 271 -26.21 22.32 -25.01
CA GLY A 271 -24.91 21.71 -24.83
C GLY A 271 -24.90 20.52 -23.87
N THR A 272 -23.71 19.94 -23.73
CA THR A 272 -23.41 18.84 -22.82
C THR A 272 -22.34 19.31 -21.85
N TYR A 273 -22.63 19.28 -20.56
CA TYR A 273 -21.81 19.88 -19.51
C TYR A 273 -21.43 18.82 -18.49
N PRO A 274 -20.21 18.26 -18.57
CA PRO A 274 -19.68 17.41 -17.52
C PRO A 274 -19.43 18.24 -16.26
N PHE A 275 -19.82 17.72 -15.10
CA PHE A 275 -19.58 18.35 -13.81
C PHE A 275 -19.03 17.33 -12.81
N THR A 276 -18.37 17.83 -11.78
CA THR A 276 -17.74 17.03 -10.72
C THR A 276 -18.40 17.33 -9.39
N VAL A 277 -18.80 16.28 -8.68
CA VAL A 277 -19.21 16.32 -7.27
C VAL A 277 -18.03 15.94 -6.41
N THR A 278 -17.79 16.71 -5.35
CA THR A 278 -16.76 16.46 -4.35
C THR A 278 -17.42 16.30 -2.98
N GLY A 279 -17.13 15.19 -2.30
CA GLY A 279 -17.51 14.96 -0.91
C GLY A 279 -16.29 15.00 0.00
N THR A 280 -16.39 15.72 1.11
CA THR A 280 -15.31 15.89 2.09
C THR A 280 -15.81 15.62 3.51
N GLY A 281 -15.11 14.80 4.28
CA GLY A 281 -15.48 14.50 5.66
C GLY A 281 -14.38 13.75 6.43
N GLY A 282 -14.57 13.57 7.74
CA GLY A 282 -13.63 12.85 8.62
C GLY A 282 -12.54 13.73 9.24
N SER A 283 -11.78 13.11 10.15
CA SER A 283 -10.55 13.64 10.75
C SER A 283 -9.56 12.48 10.91
N PRO A 284 -8.48 12.40 10.11
CA PRO A 284 -8.05 13.38 9.09
C PRO A 284 -9.07 13.54 7.96
N THR A 285 -9.02 14.68 7.26
CA THR A 285 -9.94 15.00 6.17
C THR A 285 -9.77 14.03 5.01
N ILE A 286 -10.85 13.37 4.60
CA ILE A 286 -10.94 12.46 3.46
C ILE A 286 -11.78 13.13 2.37
N THR A 287 -11.33 13.06 1.12
CA THR A 287 -12.01 13.68 -0.03
C THR A 287 -12.10 12.70 -1.19
N HIS A 288 -13.30 12.56 -1.76
CA HIS A 288 -13.57 11.72 -2.93
C HIS A 288 -14.44 12.47 -3.94
N THR A 289 -14.42 12.04 -5.20
CA THR A 289 -15.15 12.69 -6.28
C THR A 289 -15.97 11.71 -7.12
N ALA A 290 -17.02 12.22 -7.77
CA ALA A 290 -17.81 11.51 -8.76
C ALA A 290 -18.23 12.47 -9.89
N THR A 291 -18.39 11.97 -11.12
CA THR A 291 -18.70 12.81 -12.29
C THR A 291 -20.03 12.42 -12.93
N ALA A 292 -20.76 13.42 -13.43
CA ALA A 292 -21.98 13.24 -14.20
C ALA A 292 -22.13 14.36 -15.23
N THR A 293 -23.16 14.29 -16.06
CA THR A 293 -23.36 15.22 -17.19
C THR A 293 -24.75 15.83 -17.20
N LEU A 294 -24.83 17.16 -17.20
CA LEU A 294 -26.05 17.89 -17.51
C LEU A 294 -26.13 18.15 -19.02
N LYS A 295 -27.28 17.85 -19.64
CA LYS A 295 -27.54 18.18 -21.05
C LYS A 295 -28.64 19.25 -21.11
N SER A 296 -28.44 20.31 -21.90
CA SER A 296 -29.47 21.31 -22.22
C SER A 296 -29.87 21.16 -23.68
N LYS A 297 -31.15 20.88 -23.95
CA LYS A 297 -31.70 20.62 -25.30
C LYS A 297 -32.99 21.36 -25.57
#